data_AF-A0A7C3MUH3-F1
#
_entry.id   AF-A0A7C3MUH3-F1
#
_cell.length_a   1.000
_cell.length_b   1.000
_cell.length_c   1.000
_cell.angle_alpha   90.00
_cell.angle_beta   90.00
_cell.angle_gamma   90.00
#
_symmetry.space_group_name_H-M   'P 1'
#
loop_
_entity.id
_entity.type
_entity.pdbx_description
1 polymer ?
#
loop_
_entity_poly.entity_id
_entity_poly.type
_entity_poly.pdbx_seq_one_letter_code
_entity_poly.pdbx_strand_id
1 'polypeptide(L)'
;MPVITVWLIFIIVILAFWLIGRSRQKNQKKCPFCGRMIPKDADNCPYCGKGLSEVCPYCKMPLEPNWGVCPYCGKKVERRRLV
;
A
#
# COMPACT_ATOMS: atom_id res chain seq x y z
N MET A 1 44.07 4.55 15.48
CA MET A 1 43.39 3.49 14.71
C MET A 1 42.16 4.05 13.98
N PRO A 2 42.34 4.92 12.96
CA PRO A 2 41.25 5.64 12.27
C PRO A 2 40.47 4.80 11.26
N VAL A 3 40.95 3.59 10.96
CA VAL A 3 40.36 2.71 9.93
C VAL A 3 38.98 2.20 10.37
N ILE A 4 38.83 1.87 11.65
CA ILE A 4 37.58 1.33 12.21
C ILE A 4 36.48 2.39 12.24
N THR A 5 36.82 3.64 12.56
CA THR A 5 35.86 4.74 12.59
C THR A 5 35.37 5.09 11.18
N VAL A 6 36.23 5.01 10.17
CA VAL A 6 35.84 5.20 8.76
C VAL A 6 34.87 4.10 8.30
N TRP A 7 35.14 2.84 8.64
CA TRP A 7 34.24 1.73 8.34
C TRP A 7 32.90 1.81 9.06
N LEU A 8 32.89 2.19 10.34
CA LEU A 8 31.65 2.38 11.11
C LEU A 8 30.77 3.47 10.51
N ILE A 9 31.35 4.60 10.11
CA ILE A 9 30.63 5.69 9.45
C ILE A 9 30.05 5.21 8.11
N PHE A 10 30.83 4.45 7.32
CA PHE A 10 30.37 3.92 6.04
C PHE A 10 29.18 2.95 6.20
N ILE A 11 29.24 2.05 7.19
CA ILE A 11 28.15 1.12 7.50
C ILE A 11 26.89 1.87 7.95
N ILE A 12 27.04 2.89 8.80
CA ILE A 12 25.91 3.71 9.25
C ILE A 12 25.25 4.44 8.08
N VAL A 13 26.04 4.98 7.15
CA VAL A 13 25.53 5.65 5.94
C VAL A 13 24.79 4.67 5.02
N ILE A 14 25.33 3.46 4.83
CA ILE A 14 24.65 2.40 4.04
C ILE A 14 23.32 2.01 4.69
N LEU A 15 23.30 1.80 6.01
CA LEU A 15 22.08 1.47 6.74
C LEU A 15 21.04 2.60 6.65
N ALA A 16 21.47 3.86 6.80
CA ALA A 16 20.59 5.02 6.65
C ALA A 16 19.99 5.10 5.24
N PHE A 17 20.82 4.91 4.20
CA PHE A 17 20.38 4.93 2.81
C PHE A 17 19.39 3.80 2.50
N TRP A 18 19.62 2.62 3.05
CA TRP A 18 18.72 1.46 2.90
C TRP A 18 17.38 1.66 3.62
N LEU A 19 17.38 2.29 4.79
CA LEU A 19 16.15 2.62 5.53
C LEU A 19 15.29 3.68 4.80
N ILE A 20 15.93 4.65 4.12
CA ILE A 20 15.21 5.72 3.40
C ILE A 20 14.58 5.20 2.09
N GLY A 21 15.18 4.20 1.44
CA GLY A 21 14.78 3.72 0.11
C GLY A 21 13.50 2.87 0.03
N ARG A 22 12.86 2.47 1.14
CA ARG A 22 11.75 1.49 1.13
C ARG A 22 10.36 2.07 0.80
N SER A 23 10.22 3.38 0.54
CA SER A 23 8.94 4.09 0.75
C SER A 23 8.20 4.63 -0.49
N ARG A 24 8.26 3.99 -1.67
CA ARG A 24 7.29 4.27 -2.75
C ARG A 24 6.87 3.02 -3.53
N GLN A 25 6.00 2.21 -2.94
CA GLN A 25 5.23 1.25 -3.74
C GLN A 25 4.27 2.02 -4.66
N LYS A 26 4.35 1.74 -5.97
CA LYS A 26 3.43 2.23 -6.99
C LYS A 26 1.99 1.80 -6.67
N ASN A 27 1.30 2.64 -5.92
CA ASN A 27 -0.05 2.39 -5.44
C ASN A 27 -1.08 2.88 -6.48
N GLN A 28 -1.14 2.22 -7.64
CA GLN A 28 -2.22 2.43 -8.61
C GLN A 28 -2.93 1.09 -8.85
N LYS A 29 -4.26 1.10 -8.90
CA LYS A 29 -5.10 -0.06 -9.21
C LYS A 29 -6.14 0.31 -10.26
N LYS A 30 -6.58 -0.67 -11.03
CA LYS A 30 -7.69 -0.50 -11.98
C LYS A 30 -9.02 -0.61 -11.24
N CYS A 31 -9.92 0.34 -11.46
CA CYS A 31 -11.28 0.29 -10.94
C CYS A 31 -11.99 -0.96 -11.46
N PRO A 32 -12.60 -1.81 -10.61
CA PRO A 32 -13.33 -2.99 -11.07
C PRO A 32 -14.65 -2.63 -11.77
N PHE A 33 -15.20 -1.44 -11.52
CA PHE A 33 -16.49 -1.03 -12.07
C PHE A 33 -16.38 -0.36 -13.43
N CYS A 34 -15.44 0.57 -13.60
CA CYS A 34 -15.28 1.33 -14.85
C CYS A 34 -14.00 1.00 -15.62
N GLY A 35 -13.11 0.18 -15.05
CA GLY A 35 -11.85 -0.18 -15.69
C GLY A 35 -10.82 0.96 -15.76
N ARG A 36 -11.03 2.13 -15.15
CA ARG A 36 -10.03 3.21 -15.17
C ARG A 36 -8.95 3.04 -14.11
N MET A 37 -7.75 3.56 -14.39
CA MET A 37 -6.65 3.60 -13.43
C MET A 37 -6.98 4.61 -12.32
N ILE A 38 -6.89 4.17 -11.07
CA ILE A 38 -7.14 4.99 -9.88
C ILE A 38 -6.08 4.74 -8.81
N PRO A 39 -5.86 5.71 -7.90
CA PRO A 39 -4.95 5.52 -6.77
C PRO A 39 -5.39 4.31 -5.94
N LYS A 40 -4.44 3.50 -5.47
CA LYS A 40 -4.75 2.40 -4.53
C LYS A 40 -5.33 2.91 -3.22
N ASP A 41 -4.97 4.14 -2.86
CA ASP A 41 -5.44 4.88 -1.69
C ASP A 41 -6.78 5.61 -1.93
N ALA A 42 -7.42 5.45 -3.10
CA ALA A 42 -8.73 6.04 -3.35
C ALA A 42 -9.85 5.17 -2.76
N ASP A 43 -10.60 5.74 -1.82
CA ASP A 43 -11.78 5.10 -1.22
C ASP A 43 -12.97 5.07 -2.19
N ASN A 44 -13.11 6.10 -3.03
CA ASN A 44 -14.15 6.18 -4.06
C ASN A 44 -13.52 6.42 -5.42
N CYS A 45 -14.11 5.85 -6.46
CA CYS A 45 -13.66 6.11 -7.82
C CYS A 45 -14.15 7.50 -8.28
N PRO A 46 -13.27 8.44 -8.68
CA PRO A 46 -13.68 9.76 -9.17
C PRO A 46 -14.40 9.70 -10.52
N TYR A 47 -14.34 8.56 -11.22
CA TYR A 47 -14.95 8.40 -12.54
C TYR A 47 -16.33 7.74 -12.51
N CYS A 48 -16.59 6.86 -11.54
CA CYS A 48 -17.88 6.16 -11.45
C CYS A 48 -18.61 6.36 -10.11
N GLY A 49 -18.01 7.03 -9.14
CA GLY A 49 -18.61 7.32 -7.84
C GLY A 49 -18.74 6.12 -6.89
N LYS A 50 -18.46 4.89 -7.35
CA LYS A 50 -18.56 3.69 -6.50
C LYS A 50 -17.41 3.58 -5.49
N GLY A 51 -17.76 3.15 -4.28
CA GLY A 51 -16.82 2.88 -3.19
C GLY A 51 -15.95 1.66 -3.50
N LEU A 52 -14.64 1.85 -3.48
CA LEU A 52 -13.65 0.80 -3.58
C LEU A 52 -13.46 0.04 -2.26
N SER A 53 -13.91 0.61 -1.14
CA SER A 53 -13.94 -0.03 0.18
C SER A 53 -14.80 -1.30 0.20
N GLU A 54 -15.77 -1.37 -0.72
CA GLU A 54 -16.66 -2.52 -0.93
C GLU A 54 -16.01 -3.67 -1.70
N VAL A 55 -14.74 -3.54 -2.11
CA VAL A 55 -14.07 -4.55 -2.94
C VAL A 55 -12.63 -4.76 -2.48
N CYS A 56 -12.24 -6.03 -2.29
CA CYS A 56 -10.88 -6.36 -1.90
C CYS A 56 -9.86 -5.96 -3.00
N PRO A 57 -8.80 -5.19 -2.69
CA PRO A 57 -7.82 -4.73 -3.68
C PRO A 57 -6.94 -5.84 -4.25
N TYR A 58 -6.93 -7.01 -3.63
CA TYR A 58 -6.09 -8.14 -4.01
C TYR A 58 -6.80 -9.12 -4.94
N CYS A 59 -8.03 -9.51 -4.57
CA CYS A 59 -8.78 -10.51 -5.31
C CYS A 59 -9.95 -9.93 -6.11
N LYS A 60 -10.23 -8.62 -5.97
CA LYS A 60 -11.32 -7.89 -6.64
C LYS A 60 -12.72 -8.44 -6.32
N MET A 61 -12.85 -9.24 -5.26
CA MET A 61 -14.12 -9.75 -4.79
C MET A 61 -14.81 -8.73 -3.89
N PRO A 62 -16.16 -8.66 -3.92
CA PRO A 62 -16.91 -7.82 -3.02
C PRO A 62 -16.55 -8.15 -1.57
N LEU A 63 -16.28 -7.12 -0.80
CA LEU A 63 -15.83 -7.20 0.58
C LEU A 63 -16.76 -6.32 1.42
N GLU A 64 -17.29 -6.90 2.50
CA GLU A 64 -18.16 -6.16 3.39
C GLU A 64 -17.40 -5.06 4.16
N PRO A 65 -18.06 -3.92 4.42
CA PRO A 65 -17.47 -2.77 5.09
C PRO A 65 -17.12 -3.02 6.56
N ASN A 66 -17.33 -4.23 7.09
CA ASN A 66 -16.96 -4.58 8.47
C ASN A 66 -15.85 -5.64 8.58
N TRP A 67 -15.34 -6.19 7.48
CA TRP A 67 -14.30 -7.22 7.51
C TRP A 67 -12.89 -6.64 7.45
N GLY A 68 -12.02 -7.05 8.40
CA GLY A 68 -10.59 -6.69 8.43
C GLY A 68 -9.69 -7.66 7.63
N VAL A 69 -10.23 -8.81 7.22
CA VAL A 69 -9.54 -9.85 6.43
C VAL A 69 -10.50 -10.35 5.36
N CYS A 70 -10.01 -10.52 4.13
CA CYS A 70 -10.83 -11.05 3.04
C CYS A 70 -10.92 -12.59 3.15
N PRO A 71 -12.12 -13.19 3.28
CA PRO A 71 -12.26 -14.65 3.40
C PRO A 71 -11.90 -15.39 2.12
N TYR A 72 -11.99 -14.72 0.97
CA TYR A 72 -11.67 -15.35 -0.31
C TYR A 72 -10.18 -15.41 -0.62
N CYS A 73 -9.37 -14.48 -0.09
CA CYS A 73 -7.95 -14.42 -0.41
C CYS A 73 -7.03 -14.46 0.81
N GLY A 74 -7.58 -14.46 2.02
CA GLY A 74 -6.85 -14.51 3.29
C GLY A 74 -6.01 -13.27 3.60
N LYS A 75 -5.96 -12.25 2.72
CA LYS A 75 -5.16 -11.05 2.93
C LYS A 75 -5.90 -10.05 3.83
N LYS A 76 -5.16 -9.45 4.77
CA LYS A 76 -5.62 -8.30 5.57
C LYS A 76 -5.98 -7.15 4.65
N VAL A 77 -7.15 -6.58 4.88
CA VAL A 77 -7.64 -5.42 4.14
C VAL A 77 -7.57 -4.27 5.13
N GLU A 78 -6.50 -3.48 5.01
CA GLU A 78 -6.28 -2.32 5.85
C GLU A 78 -7.29 -1.25 5.45
N ARG A 79 -8.38 -1.13 6.22
CA ARG A 79 -9.30 0.00 6.09
C ARG A 79 -8.58 1.23 6.64
N ARG A 80 -8.05 2.06 5.76
CA ARG A 80 -7.55 3.38 6.16
C ARG A 80 -8.76 4.28 6.41
N ARG A 81 -9.38 4.12 7.59
CA ARG A 81 -10.42 5.00 8.12
C ARG A 81 -9.73 6.34 8.38
N LEU A 82 -9.79 7.26 7.43
CA LEU A 82 -9.42 8.65 7.69
C LEU A 82 -10.48 9.19 8.65
N VAL A 83 -10.06 9.39 9.90
CA VAL A 83 -10.81 10.08 10.95
C VAL A 83 -10.90 11.55 10.58
#